data_AF-A0A316GJW3-F1
#
_entry.id   AF-A0A316GJW3-F1
#
_cell.length_a   1.000
_cell.length_b   1.000
_cell.length_c   1.000
_cell.angle_alpha   90.00
_cell.angle_beta   90.00
_cell.angle_gamma   90.00
#
_symmetry.space_group_name_H-M   'P 1'
#
loop_
_entity.id
_entity.type
_entity.pdbx_description
1 polymer ?
#
loop_
_entity_poly.entity_id
_entity_poly.type
_entity_poly.pdbx_seq_one_letter_code
_entity_poly.pdbx_strand_id
1 'polypeptide(L)'
;MRGAAIATAVLMTVPPEIAGACVFDPPRCATVGGAAFLQHVEGNVVWFNEWRDADQLTRRVLVECTSRQGIMVTDRPDDDVRLRQVAEEYFYEVMTDDVPQTLDQIVRTLRGRGVAAQRVGLSAGHCGCDLPSIPPPPSSCD
;
A
#
# COMPACT_ATOMS: atom_id res chain seq x y z
N MET A 1 7.18 34.50 63.83
CA MET A 1 7.16 34.95 62.42
C MET A 1 6.50 33.86 61.59
N ARG A 2 5.36 34.18 60.97
CA ARG A 2 4.56 33.26 60.15
C ARG A 2 5.14 33.16 58.75
N GLY A 3 5.11 31.97 58.16
CA GLY A 3 5.12 31.81 56.70
C GLY A 3 6.11 30.77 56.18
N ALA A 4 5.58 29.65 55.71
CA ALA A 4 5.85 29.12 54.37
C ALA A 4 4.91 27.93 54.15
N ALA A 5 3.82 28.16 53.41
CA ALA A 5 2.96 27.10 52.92
C ALA A 5 3.72 26.34 51.82
N ILE A 6 3.91 25.04 51.99
CA ILE A 6 4.46 24.16 50.96
C ILE A 6 3.29 23.81 50.04
N ALA A 7 3.20 24.48 48.90
CA ALA A 7 2.24 24.15 47.85
C ALA A 7 2.70 22.89 47.12
N THR A 8 1.90 21.83 47.26
CA THR A 8 2.00 20.56 46.55
C THR A 8 1.71 20.77 45.07
N ALA A 9 2.68 20.49 44.20
CA ALA A 9 2.45 20.35 42.76
C ALA A 9 2.53 18.86 42.42
N VAL A 10 1.38 18.17 42.47
CA VAL A 10 1.23 16.86 41.84
C VAL A 10 1.18 17.10 40.34
N LEU A 11 2.31 16.85 39.64
CA LEU A 11 2.28 16.68 38.20
C LEU A 11 1.44 15.43 37.93
N MET A 12 0.19 15.62 37.52
CA MET A 12 -0.60 14.56 36.90
C MET A 12 0.06 14.29 35.54
N THR A 13 0.92 13.28 35.49
CA THR A 13 1.38 12.69 34.25
C THR A 13 0.17 12.06 33.56
N VAL A 14 -0.41 12.80 32.62
CA VAL A 14 -1.37 12.25 31.66
C VAL A 14 -0.65 11.09 30.96
N PRO A 15 -1.17 9.85 30.99
CA PRO A 15 -0.59 8.78 30.20
C PRO A 15 -0.63 9.20 28.73
N PRO A 16 0.44 8.98 27.94
CA PRO A 16 0.35 9.19 26.51
C PRO A 16 -0.80 8.32 26.01
N GLU A 17 -1.79 8.95 25.38
CA GLU A 17 -2.80 8.23 24.62
C GLU A 17 -2.03 7.33 23.67
N ILE A 18 -2.11 6.02 23.92
CA ILE A 18 -1.63 5.02 22.99
C ILE A 18 -2.50 5.27 21.77
N ALA A 19 -1.93 5.87 20.72
CA ALA A 19 -2.57 5.97 19.42
C ALA A 19 -3.12 4.58 19.11
N GLY A 20 -4.45 4.44 19.24
CA GLY A 20 -5.12 3.17 18.99
C GLY A 20 -4.81 2.84 17.56
N ALA A 21 -4.06 1.76 17.33
CA ALA A 21 -3.82 1.27 15.99
C ALA A 21 -5.19 1.06 15.35
N CYS A 22 -5.51 1.88 14.35
CA CYS A 22 -6.72 1.76 13.56
C CYS A 22 -6.94 0.31 13.17
N VAL A 23 -7.98 -0.33 13.70
CA VAL A 23 -8.47 -1.56 13.07
C VAL A 23 -9.36 -1.12 11.90
N PHE A 24 -8.75 -0.48 10.91
CA PHE A 24 -9.34 -0.43 9.58
C PHE A 24 -9.18 -1.84 9.03
N ASP A 25 -10.29 -2.56 8.86
CA ASP A 25 -10.30 -3.80 8.10
C ASP A 25 -10.69 -3.43 6.67
N PRO A 26 -9.72 -3.21 5.77
CA PRO A 26 -10.06 -2.88 4.40
C PRO A 26 -10.90 -4.02 3.85
N PRO A 27 -11.84 -3.77 2.93
CA PRO A 27 -12.54 -4.84 2.24
C PRO A 27 -11.50 -5.74 1.55
N ARG A 28 -11.28 -6.91 2.15
CA ARG A 28 -10.34 -7.90 1.66
C ARG A 28 -11.05 -8.69 0.59
N CYS A 29 -10.46 -8.77 -0.59
CA CYS A 29 -10.79 -9.87 -1.47
C CYS A 29 -9.77 -10.98 -1.25
N ALA A 30 -10.29 -12.17 -0.96
CA ALA A 30 -9.48 -13.34 -0.72
C ALA A 30 -8.75 -13.73 -2.01
N THR A 31 -7.43 -13.78 -1.96
CA THR A 31 -6.64 -14.45 -3.00
C THR A 31 -6.30 -15.87 -2.55
N VAL A 32 -5.74 -16.68 -3.43
CA VAL A 32 -5.35 -18.06 -3.09
C VAL A 32 -4.20 -18.02 -2.08
N GLY A 33 -4.55 -18.14 -0.80
CA GLY A 33 -3.64 -18.13 0.34
C GLY A 33 -3.17 -16.73 0.76
N GLY A 34 -4.06 -15.73 0.67
CA GLY A 34 -3.72 -14.34 0.99
C GLY A 34 -4.90 -13.36 0.94
N ALA A 35 -4.56 -12.07 1.02
CA ALA A 35 -5.49 -10.95 0.93
C ALA A 35 -4.97 -9.88 -0.03
N ALA A 36 -5.85 -9.25 -0.80
CA ALA A 36 -5.53 -8.10 -1.63
C ALA A 36 -6.21 -6.81 -1.13
N PHE A 37 -5.50 -5.70 -1.25
CA PHE A 37 -5.87 -4.38 -0.77
C PHE A 37 -5.71 -3.35 -1.88
N LEU A 38 -6.80 -2.71 -2.29
CA LEU A 38 -6.78 -1.64 -3.28
C LEU A 38 -6.01 -0.43 -2.73
N GLN A 39 -5.09 0.12 -3.51
CA GLN A 39 -4.30 1.31 -3.17
C GLN A 39 -4.78 2.52 -3.98
N HIS A 40 -5.01 2.34 -5.28
CA HIS A 40 -5.42 3.42 -6.16
C HIS A 40 -6.22 2.92 -7.37
N VAL A 41 -7.06 3.79 -7.92
CA VAL A 41 -7.86 3.55 -9.14
C VAL A 41 -7.85 4.83 -9.97
N GLU A 42 -7.47 4.71 -11.24
CA GLU A 42 -7.60 5.78 -12.22
C GLU A 42 -8.19 5.19 -13.52
N GLY A 43 -9.42 5.60 -13.85
CA GLY A 43 -10.16 5.02 -14.96
C GLY A 43 -10.31 3.50 -14.87
N ASN A 44 -9.70 2.77 -15.82
CA ASN A 44 -9.70 1.30 -15.85
C ASN A 44 -8.39 0.67 -15.36
N VAL A 45 -7.47 1.47 -14.82
CA VAL A 45 -6.20 1.01 -14.25
C VAL A 45 -6.34 1.00 -12.74
N VAL A 46 -5.90 -0.09 -12.12
CA VAL A 46 -5.92 -0.24 -10.67
C VAL A 46 -4.54 -0.63 -10.17
N TRP A 47 -4.18 -0.09 -9.01
CA TRP A 47 -3.04 -0.53 -8.23
C TRP A 47 -3.53 -1.10 -6.90
N PHE A 48 -3.11 -2.32 -6.60
CA PHE A 48 -3.39 -2.99 -5.33
C PHE A 48 -2.14 -3.69 -4.78
N ASN A 49 -2.16 -3.95 -3.49
CA ASN A 49 -1.16 -4.77 -2.81
C ASN A 49 -1.77 -6.13 -2.48
N GLU A 50 -1.12 -7.20 -2.89
CA GLU A 50 -1.43 -8.57 -2.48
C GLU A 50 -0.45 -9.00 -1.40
N TRP A 51 -0.99 -9.43 -0.27
CA TRP A 51 -0.23 -10.14 0.75
C TRP A 51 -0.55 -11.62 0.67
N ARG A 52 0.48 -12.47 0.67
CA ARG A 52 0.31 -13.92 0.67
C ARG A 52 0.86 -14.51 1.96
N ASP A 53 0.00 -15.21 2.69
CA ASP A 53 0.34 -15.89 3.94
C ASP A 53 1.51 -16.86 3.78
N ALA A 54 1.54 -17.57 2.64
CA ALA A 54 2.43 -18.70 2.42
C ALA A 54 3.92 -18.33 2.30
N ASP A 55 4.23 -17.15 1.77
CA ASP A 55 5.61 -16.67 1.56
C ASP A 55 5.91 -15.38 2.35
N GLN A 56 4.92 -14.83 3.07
CA GLN A 56 4.99 -13.53 3.76
C GLN A 56 5.45 -12.38 2.85
N LEU A 57 5.28 -12.51 1.54
CA LEU A 57 5.66 -11.47 0.60
C LEU A 57 4.49 -10.53 0.35
N THR A 58 4.81 -9.25 0.20
CA THR A 58 3.88 -8.26 -0.33
C THR A 58 4.21 -8.04 -1.80
N ARG A 59 3.18 -8.11 -2.63
CA ARG A 59 3.27 -7.87 -4.07
C ARG A 59 2.48 -6.63 -4.39
N ARG A 60 3.10 -5.65 -5.04
CA ARG A 60 2.39 -4.50 -5.60
C ARG A 60 2.05 -4.82 -7.04
N VAL A 61 0.80 -4.64 -7.41
CA VAL A 61 0.32 -4.97 -8.74
C VAL A 61 -0.40 -3.77 -9.33
N LEU A 62 0.09 -3.28 -10.46
CA LEU A 62 -0.54 -2.29 -11.31
C LEU A 62 -1.13 -3.02 -12.52
N VAL A 63 -2.43 -2.91 -12.78
CA VAL A 63 -3.09 -3.66 -13.85
C VAL A 63 -4.12 -2.79 -14.58
N GLU A 64 -4.20 -2.96 -15.89
CA GLU A 64 -5.30 -2.43 -16.70
C GLU A 64 -6.39 -3.50 -16.77
N CYS A 65 -7.61 -3.16 -16.33
CA CYS A 65 -8.63 -4.16 -16.04
C CYS A 65 -9.40 -4.68 -17.26
N THR A 66 -9.41 -3.94 -18.36
CA THR A 66 -10.05 -4.41 -19.60
C THR A 66 -9.27 -5.60 -20.19
N SER A 67 -7.94 -5.50 -20.25
CA SER A 67 -7.02 -6.52 -20.77
C SER A 67 -6.53 -7.48 -19.68
N ARG A 68 -6.68 -7.11 -18.40
CA ARG A 68 -6.18 -7.83 -17.23
C ARG A 68 -4.68 -8.08 -17.31
N GLN A 69 -3.93 -7.17 -17.93
CA GLN A 69 -2.47 -7.19 -18.07
C GLN A 69 -1.86 -6.09 -17.20
N GLY A 70 -0.72 -6.39 -16.58
CA GLY A 70 -0.13 -5.48 -15.61
C GLY A 70 1.32 -5.76 -15.28
N ILE A 71 1.79 -5.03 -14.28
CA ILE A 71 3.11 -5.13 -13.69
C ILE A 71 2.97 -5.57 -12.24
N MET A 72 3.82 -6.49 -11.82
CA MET A 72 3.97 -6.90 -10.44
C MET A 72 5.38 -6.58 -9.95
N VAL A 73 5.46 -6.00 -8.77
CA VAL A 73 6.68 -5.82 -7.98
C VAL A 73 6.54 -6.69 -6.75
N THR A 74 7.54 -7.53 -6.47
CA THR A 74 7.55 -8.39 -5.28
C THR A 74 8.55 -7.82 -4.30
N ASP A 75 8.09 -7.49 -3.10
CA ASP A 75 8.98 -7.14 -1.99
C ASP A 75 9.66 -8.39 -1.48
N ARG A 76 10.98 -8.37 -1.41
CA ARG A 76 11.73 -9.36 -0.66
C ARG A 76 11.93 -8.88 0.77
N PRO A 77 12.03 -9.80 1.76
CA PRO A 77 12.25 -9.43 3.15
C PRO A 77 13.51 -8.58 3.36
N ASP A 78 14.52 -8.78 2.51
CA ASP A 78 15.81 -8.08 2.57
C ASP A 78 15.88 -6.84 1.67
N ASP A 79 14.79 -6.48 0.96
CA ASP A 79 14.78 -5.29 0.11
C ASP A 79 14.84 -4.02 0.97
N ASP A 80 15.62 -3.04 0.49
CA ASP A 80 15.66 -1.72 1.10
C ASP A 80 14.25 -1.09 1.06
N VAL A 81 13.76 -0.60 2.20
CA VAL A 81 12.48 0.09 2.34
C VAL A 81 12.33 1.22 1.30
N ARG A 82 13.44 1.80 0.86
CA ARG A 82 13.47 2.80 -0.22
C ARG A 82 13.04 2.24 -1.58
N LEU A 83 13.37 0.99 -1.91
CA LEU A 83 12.95 0.37 -3.18
C LEU A 83 11.43 0.18 -3.23
N ARG A 84 10.82 -0.09 -2.07
CA ARG A 84 9.37 -0.06 -1.93
C ARG A 84 8.81 1.32 -2.25
N GLN A 85 9.34 2.38 -1.63
CA GLN A 85 8.88 3.75 -1.88
C GLN A 85 9.03 4.15 -3.36
N VAL A 86 10.16 3.79 -3.98
CA VAL A 86 10.40 4.03 -5.42
C VAL A 86 9.35 3.37 -6.31
N ALA A 87 8.91 2.15 -5.96
CA ALA A 87 7.87 1.46 -6.72
C ALA A 87 6.50 2.12 -6.55
N GLU A 88 6.15 2.53 -5.32
CA GLU A 88 4.88 3.17 -4.99
C GLU A 88 4.75 4.55 -5.64
N GLU A 89 5.78 5.38 -5.53
CA GLU A 89 5.85 6.69 -6.19
C GLU A 89 5.72 6.54 -7.70
N TYR A 90 6.45 5.60 -8.31
CA TYR A 90 6.39 5.41 -9.76
C TYR A 90 5.04 4.83 -10.24
N PHE A 91 4.40 3.96 -9.47
CA PHE A 91 3.05 3.50 -9.80
C PHE A 91 2.04 4.63 -9.74
N TYR A 92 2.13 5.49 -8.72
CA TYR A 92 1.29 6.68 -8.63
C TYR A 92 1.51 7.60 -9.83
N GLU A 93 2.77 7.93 -10.17
CA GLU A 93 3.14 8.71 -11.37
C GLU A 93 2.52 8.13 -12.64
N VAL A 94 2.71 6.82 -12.89
CA VAL A 94 2.17 6.15 -14.08
C VAL A 94 0.65 6.22 -14.17
N MET A 95 -0.04 6.20 -13.03
CA MET A 95 -1.50 6.27 -13.00
C MET A 95 -2.01 7.70 -13.19
N THR A 96 -1.34 8.69 -12.62
CA THR A 96 -1.84 10.08 -12.62
C THR A 96 -1.29 10.95 -13.75
N ASP A 97 -0.19 10.56 -14.38
CA ASP A 97 0.42 11.34 -15.45
C ASP A 97 -0.31 11.12 -16.79
N ASP A 98 -0.49 12.22 -17.54
CA ASP A 98 -1.09 12.19 -18.89
C ASP A 98 -0.16 11.61 -19.97
N VAL A 99 0.99 11.05 -19.60
CA VAL A 99 1.98 10.50 -20.54
C VAL A 99 1.79 9.00 -20.66
N PRO A 100 1.27 8.48 -21.79
CA PRO A 100 1.03 7.06 -21.95
C PRO A 100 2.34 6.26 -21.88
N GLN A 101 2.37 5.23 -21.04
CA GLN A 101 3.48 4.30 -20.93
C GLN A 101 3.04 2.87 -21.24
N THR A 102 3.88 2.13 -21.98
CA THR A 102 3.70 0.69 -22.19
C THR A 102 4.19 -0.10 -20.98
N LEU A 103 3.63 -1.29 -20.76
CA LEU A 103 4.06 -2.21 -19.70
C LEU A 103 5.59 -2.49 -19.76
N ASP A 104 6.15 -2.63 -20.96
CA ASP A 104 7.59 -2.87 -21.13
C ASP A 104 8.45 -1.64 -20.79
N GLN A 105 7.93 -0.42 -20.97
CA GLN A 105 8.61 0.80 -20.48
C GLN A 105 8.59 0.84 -18.95
N ILE A 106 7.43 0.60 -18.33
CA ILE A 106 7.27 0.61 -16.87
C ILE A 106 8.23 -0.40 -16.22
N VAL A 107 8.29 -1.63 -16.73
CA VAL A 107 9.22 -2.67 -16.22
C VAL A 107 10.68 -2.26 -16.38
N ARG A 108 11.05 -1.71 -17.54
CA ARG A 108 12.43 -1.26 -17.77
C ARG A 108 12.83 -0.13 -16.83
N THR A 109 11.95 0.85 -16.63
CA THR A 109 12.19 1.96 -15.70
C THR A 109 12.37 1.45 -14.27
N LEU A 110 11.46 0.62 -13.78
CA LEU A 110 11.55 0.03 -12.43
C LEU A 110 12.85 -0.75 -12.23
N ARG A 111 13.19 -1.63 -13.19
CA ARG A 111 14.45 -2.40 -13.13
C ARG A 111 15.68 -1.51 -13.19
N GLY A 112 15.65 -0.44 -13.97
CA GLY A 112 16.71 0.57 -14.00
C GLY A 112 16.88 1.30 -12.68
N ARG A 113 15.83 1.35 -11.84
CA ARG A 113 15.84 1.88 -10.47
C ARG A 113 16.17 0.81 -9.41
N GLY A 114 16.52 -0.42 -9.83
CA GLY A 114 16.82 -1.52 -8.92
C GLY A 114 15.61 -2.28 -8.39
N VAL A 115 14.40 -1.96 -8.85
CA VAL A 115 13.15 -2.61 -8.41
C VAL A 115 12.89 -3.87 -9.25
N ALA A 116 12.67 -4.99 -8.58
CA ALA A 116 12.34 -6.26 -9.21
C ALA A 116 10.88 -6.26 -9.73
N ALA A 117 10.70 -5.79 -10.97
CA ALA A 117 9.41 -5.76 -11.65
C ALA A 117 9.29 -6.82 -12.75
N GLN A 118 8.08 -7.34 -12.96
CA GLN A 118 7.76 -8.26 -14.05
C GLN A 118 6.35 -8.03 -14.57
N ARG A 119 6.10 -8.46 -15.82
CA ARG A 119 4.74 -8.50 -16.37
C ARG A 119 3.94 -9.62 -15.75
N VAL A 120 2.64 -9.37 -15.60
CA VAL A 120 1.67 -10.34 -15.10
C VAL A 120 0.37 -10.24 -15.87
N GLY A 121 -0.38 -11.34 -15.91
CA GLY A 121 -1.77 -11.38 -16.32
C GLY A 121 -2.63 -11.84 -15.15
N LEU A 122 -3.77 -11.19 -14.95
CA LEU A 122 -4.73 -11.59 -13.93
C LEU A 122 -5.81 -12.49 -14.52
N SER A 123 -6.07 -13.61 -13.86
CA SER A 123 -7.21 -14.46 -14.19
C SER A 123 -8.53 -13.72 -13.95
N ALA A 124 -9.60 -14.18 -14.61
CA ALA A 124 -10.97 -13.77 -14.26
C ALA A 124 -11.26 -14.09 -12.78
N GLY A 125 -12.04 -13.25 -12.10
CA GLY A 125 -12.33 -13.39 -10.67
C GLY A 125 -11.20 -12.96 -9.74
N HIS A 126 -10.10 -12.41 -10.27
CA HIS A 126 -9.01 -11.89 -9.45
C HIS A 126 -9.34 -10.51 -8.88
N CYS A 127 -9.31 -10.46 -7.56
CA CYS A 127 -9.59 -9.33 -6.69
C CYS A 127 -9.33 -7.94 -7.30
N GLY A 128 -8.10 -7.59 -7.69
CA GLY A 128 -7.78 -6.24 -8.18
C GLY A 128 -8.81 -5.60 -9.13
N CYS A 129 -9.21 -6.31 -10.19
CA CYS A 129 -10.12 -5.77 -11.22
C CYS A 129 -11.59 -6.10 -11.02
N ASP A 130 -11.90 -7.00 -10.09
CA ASP A 130 -13.27 -7.42 -9.79
C ASP A 130 -13.74 -6.88 -8.41
N LEU A 131 -12.87 -6.13 -7.72
CA LEU A 131 -13.18 -5.47 -6.46
C LEU A 131 -14.19 -4.34 -6.70
N PRO A 132 -15.23 -4.19 -5.85
CA PRO A 132 -16.02 -2.97 -5.84
C PRO A 132 -15.12 -1.78 -5.49
N SER A 133 -15.54 -0.56 -5.83
CA SER A 133 -14.83 0.67 -5.42
C SER A 133 -14.65 0.69 -3.90
N ILE A 134 -13.41 0.52 -3.43
CA ILE A 134 -13.06 0.51 -2.00
C ILE A 134 -12.37 1.83 -1.67
N PRO A 135 -12.81 2.55 -0.61
CA PRO A 135 -12.10 3.73 -0.16
C PRO A 135 -10.72 3.34 0.43
N PRO A 136 -9.67 4.13 0.19
CA PRO A 136 -8.34 3.89 0.76
C PRO A 136 -8.40 3.91 2.30
N PRO A 137 -7.42 3.28 3.00
CA PRO A 137 -7.35 3.35 4.45
C PRO A 137 -7.27 4.82 4.93
N PRO A 138 -7.93 5.17 6.04
CA PRO A 138 -7.82 6.51 6.60
C PRO A 138 -6.37 6.79 7.03
N SER A 139 -5.92 8.04 6.84
CA SER A 139 -4.56 8.47 7.18
C SER A 139 -4.28 8.54 8.68
N SER A 140 -5.33 8.55 9.51
CA SER A 140 -5.28 8.53 10.97
C SER A 140 -6.59 7.98 11.53
N CYS A 141 -6.56 7.50 12.77
CA CYS A 141 -7.77 7.30 13.56
C CYS A 141 -7.87 8.43 14.56
N ASP A 142 -8.95 9.18 14.45
CA ASP A 142 -9.46 9.99 15.55
C ASP A 142 -10.47 9.17 16.36
#